data_AF-A0A1Q3H884-F1
#
_entry.id   AF-A0A1Q3H884-F1
#
_cell.length_a   1.000
_cell.length_b   1.000
_cell.length_c   1.000
_cell.angle_alpha   90.00
_cell.angle_beta   90.00
_cell.angle_gamma   90.00
#
_symmetry.space_group_name_H-M   'P 1'
#
loop_
_entity.id
_entity.type
_entity.pdbx_description
1 polymer ?
#
loop_
_entity_poly.entity_id
_entity_poly.type
_entity_poly.pdbx_seq_one_letter_code
_entity_poly.pdbx_strand_id
1 'polypeptide(L)'
;MNRRKAPLLVALALLLAGSALLVFKVRPGGDAAPESDPARAQAAASPQAQALAARNRAAPTAGNPEGAEAVEPPTGDLVSYLRSRYGSRIREPHTQMRMLEQLMRHFQKLNPTGWEADLLDLLKQAFPELYDELAQRLRQRLDYESWMKEHRAELKDKPEAERRAAIWEERNRLFGKEVAEKLWAAELRNTAVTDALKSIDAHPNATVGERMAQYKQSLQKTYGEHSQAYVQAHQQELMNRFLDLGSVQKDLMAMAPEQRAQNLRTIRQEMGLDPEALNRWDELDRVRDARWELGSQYMSEREALAQQYAGPELEARLTELRARYFSDEAQTIAEEEQSGFYRFTRPRQWGRN
;
A
#
# COMPACT_ATOMS: atom_id res chain seq x y z
N MET A 1 34.32 -32.48 -47.79
CA MET A 1 33.02 -31.79 -47.99
C MET A 1 32.66 -31.05 -46.71
N ASN A 2 32.42 -29.75 -46.87
CA ASN A 2 32.17 -28.74 -45.84
C ASN A 2 30.97 -29.05 -44.94
N ARG A 3 31.10 -28.74 -43.64
CA ARG A 3 30.38 -27.61 -43.04
C ARG A 3 30.96 -27.23 -41.67
N ARG A 4 31.32 -25.95 -41.60
CA ARG A 4 31.88 -25.20 -40.48
C ARG A 4 30.84 -25.10 -39.35
N LYS A 5 31.27 -25.23 -38.10
CA LYS A 5 30.58 -24.64 -36.94
C LYS A 5 31.57 -23.71 -36.25
N ALA A 6 31.22 -22.44 -36.20
CA ALA A 6 31.95 -21.39 -35.51
C ALA A 6 31.76 -21.49 -33.99
N PRO A 7 32.75 -21.10 -33.17
CA PRO A 7 32.58 -20.94 -31.73
C PRO A 7 32.04 -19.55 -31.40
N LEU A 8 30.99 -19.47 -30.58
CA LEU A 8 30.50 -18.21 -30.02
C LEU A 8 31.02 -18.09 -28.59
N LEU A 9 32.01 -17.22 -28.44
CA LEU A 9 32.47 -16.62 -27.19
C LEU A 9 31.39 -15.68 -26.67
N VAL A 10 30.94 -15.88 -25.42
CA VAL A 10 30.64 -14.76 -24.52
C VAL A 10 31.08 -15.18 -23.12
N ALA A 11 32.07 -14.45 -22.61
CA ALA A 11 32.56 -14.52 -21.25
C ALA A 11 31.52 -13.94 -20.29
N LEU A 12 31.24 -14.66 -19.19
CA LEU A 12 30.61 -14.08 -18.01
C LEU A 12 31.59 -14.30 -16.85
N ALA A 13 32.41 -13.28 -16.60
CA ALA A 13 33.25 -13.23 -15.41
C ALA A 13 32.39 -12.79 -14.22
N LEU A 14 32.39 -13.66 -13.22
CA LEU A 14 31.98 -13.45 -11.83
C LEU A 14 32.54 -12.14 -11.26
N LEU A 15 31.81 -11.55 -10.31
CA LEU A 15 32.40 -11.27 -9.01
C LEU A 15 31.33 -11.20 -7.91
N LEU A 16 31.49 -12.17 -7.01
CA LEU A 16 30.90 -12.32 -5.68
C LEU A 16 31.56 -11.35 -4.68
N ALA A 17 30.88 -11.27 -3.53
CA ALA A 17 31.31 -10.75 -2.23
C ALA A 17 31.31 -9.21 -2.13
N GLY A 18 30.76 -8.60 -1.08
CA GLY A 18 30.42 -9.10 0.24
C GLY A 18 31.02 -8.16 1.28
N SER A 19 30.27 -7.91 2.36
CA SER A 19 30.70 -7.23 3.61
C SER A 19 31.06 -5.73 3.47
N ALA A 20 30.89 -4.85 4.45
CA ALA A 20 30.88 -5.02 5.89
C ALA A 20 30.15 -3.87 6.59
N LEU A 21 29.58 -4.18 7.76
CA LEU A 21 29.42 -3.22 8.85
C LEU A 21 30.76 -2.55 9.17
N LEU A 22 30.76 -1.22 9.28
CA LEU A 22 31.74 -0.52 10.10
C LEU A 22 31.03 0.45 11.04
N VAL A 23 30.94 -0.01 12.29
CA VAL A 23 30.85 0.82 13.48
C VAL A 23 32.18 1.57 13.60
N PHE A 24 32.14 2.91 13.70
CA PHE A 24 33.26 3.67 14.25
C PHE A 24 32.80 4.56 15.40
N LYS A 25 33.50 4.33 16.52
CA LYS A 25 33.46 5.07 17.78
C LYS A 25 34.01 6.48 17.61
N VAL A 26 33.37 7.39 18.32
CA VAL A 26 33.79 8.74 18.73
C VAL A 26 35.12 8.73 19.49
N ARG A 27 36.05 9.67 19.21
CA ARG A 27 36.65 10.67 20.15
C ARG A 27 37.71 11.59 19.48
N PRO A 28 38.23 12.67 20.12
CA PRO A 28 37.84 14.06 19.83
C PRO A 28 39.02 14.97 19.40
N GLY A 29 38.70 16.21 18.99
CA GLY A 29 39.60 17.37 19.15
C GLY A 29 39.66 18.33 17.96
N GLY A 30 39.40 19.60 18.25
CA GLY A 30 40.04 20.74 17.56
C GLY A 30 39.21 21.55 16.56
N ASP A 31 38.50 22.54 17.09
CA ASP A 31 38.32 23.91 16.59
C ASP A 31 38.02 24.19 15.11
N ALA A 32 36.80 24.67 14.85
CA ALA A 32 36.49 26.04 14.38
C ALA A 32 35.13 26.07 13.68
N ALA A 33 34.11 26.61 14.34
CA ALA A 33 32.83 26.95 13.74
C ALA A 33 32.80 28.43 13.35
N PRO A 34 32.18 28.81 12.22
CA PRO A 34 31.47 30.06 12.13
C PRO A 34 29.97 29.82 12.40
N GLU A 35 29.39 30.80 13.07
CA GLU A 35 28.04 30.85 13.63
C GLU A 35 26.95 30.57 12.58
N SER A 36 25.97 29.74 12.95
CA SER A 36 24.73 29.55 12.21
C SER A 36 23.65 30.45 12.82
N ASP A 37 23.22 31.42 12.03
CA ASP A 37 22.17 32.39 12.33
C ASP A 37 20.80 31.66 12.37
N PRO A 38 20.04 31.67 13.48
CA PRO A 38 18.82 30.87 13.64
C PRO A 38 17.60 31.41 12.88
N ALA A 39 17.76 32.45 12.04
CA ALA A 39 16.67 33.14 11.37
C ALA A 39 16.23 32.55 10.01
N ARG A 40 16.82 31.43 9.54
CA ARG A 40 16.55 30.91 8.17
C ARG A 40 15.81 29.57 8.08
N ALA A 41 15.29 29.03 9.20
CA ALA A 41 14.59 27.74 9.23
C ALA A 41 13.05 27.84 9.33
N GLN A 42 12.46 29.02 9.09
CA GLN A 42 11.00 29.22 9.11
C GLN A 42 10.51 30.15 7.98
N ALA A 43 10.44 29.62 6.76
CA ALA A 43 9.55 30.06 5.67
C ALA A 43 9.67 29.01 4.55
N ALA A 44 8.64 28.40 3.96
CA ALA A 44 7.21 28.59 4.08
C ALA A 44 6.51 27.22 3.87
N ALA A 45 5.76 26.77 4.88
CA ALA A 45 4.59 25.94 4.64
C ALA A 45 3.42 26.78 5.16
N SER A 46 2.49 27.11 4.28
CA SER A 46 1.35 27.97 4.59
C SER A 46 0.62 27.44 5.84
N PRO A 47 0.17 28.31 6.78
CA PRO A 47 -0.52 27.89 8.00
C PRO A 47 -1.73 26.96 7.73
N GLN A 48 -2.37 27.11 6.57
CA GLN A 48 -3.46 26.24 6.11
C GLN A 48 -3.01 24.82 5.72
N ALA A 49 -1.81 24.65 5.16
CA ALA A 49 -1.26 23.33 4.83
C ALA A 49 -0.85 22.56 6.09
N GLN A 50 -0.34 23.26 7.09
CA GLN A 50 -0.03 22.68 8.41
C GLN A 50 -1.29 22.39 9.23
N ALA A 51 -2.33 23.23 9.13
CA ALA A 51 -3.62 22.99 9.77
C ALA A 51 -4.39 21.79 9.15
N LEU A 52 -4.31 21.57 7.83
CA LEU A 52 -4.83 20.36 7.20
C LEU A 52 -4.03 19.11 7.57
N ALA A 53 -2.69 19.20 7.61
CA ALA A 53 -1.82 18.08 8.01
C ALA A 53 -1.98 17.70 9.49
N ALA A 54 -2.23 18.67 10.37
CA ALA A 54 -2.49 18.44 11.80
C ALA A 54 -3.90 17.89 12.07
N ARG A 55 -4.91 18.32 11.31
CA ARG A 55 -6.27 17.75 11.39
C ARG A 55 -6.37 16.33 10.82
N ASN A 56 -5.58 16.00 9.80
CA ASN A 56 -5.49 14.64 9.25
C ASN A 56 -4.74 13.65 10.17
N ARG A 57 -4.06 14.11 11.22
CA ARG A 57 -3.43 13.23 12.24
C ARG A 57 -4.34 12.93 13.44
N ALA A 58 -5.46 13.63 13.57
CA ALA A 58 -6.35 13.51 14.72
C ALA A 58 -7.75 13.06 14.28
N ALA A 59 -7.84 11.83 13.79
CA ALA A 59 -9.09 11.08 13.74
C ALA A 59 -8.83 9.70 14.35
N PRO A 60 -9.53 9.31 15.43
CA PRO A 60 -9.40 7.97 15.97
C PRO A 60 -9.97 6.99 14.96
N THR A 61 -9.15 6.05 14.52
CA THR A 61 -9.52 4.94 13.65
C THR A 61 -10.52 4.04 14.38
N ALA A 62 -11.81 4.35 14.24
CA ALA A 62 -12.89 3.47 14.64
C ALA A 62 -13.19 2.52 13.47
N GLY A 63 -12.92 1.22 13.64
CA GLY A 63 -13.54 0.18 12.81
C GLY A 63 -12.62 -0.79 12.06
N ASN A 64 -11.66 -1.45 12.74
CA ASN A 64 -11.43 -2.91 12.63
C ASN A 64 -10.28 -3.32 13.57
N PRO A 65 -10.41 -4.41 14.37
CA PRO A 65 -9.37 -4.84 15.29
C PRO A 65 -8.30 -5.71 14.59
N GLU A 66 -8.05 -5.51 13.29
CA GLU A 66 -6.99 -6.21 12.54
C GLU A 66 -5.59 -5.64 12.81
N GLY A 67 -5.49 -4.50 13.51
CA GLY A 67 -4.22 -3.89 13.94
C GLY A 67 -4.04 -3.77 15.44
N ALA A 68 -4.87 -4.42 16.27
CA ALA A 68 -4.64 -4.43 17.71
C ALA A 68 -3.34 -5.19 17.98
N GLU A 69 -2.26 -4.46 18.28
CA GLU A 69 -0.96 -5.00 18.69
C GLU A 69 -1.15 -6.27 19.52
N ALA A 70 -0.43 -7.33 19.15
CA ALA A 70 -0.43 -8.58 19.88
C ALA A 70 0.20 -8.33 21.24
N VAL A 71 -0.60 -7.85 22.20
CA VAL A 71 -0.21 -7.72 23.59
C VAL A 71 0.22 -9.11 24.06
N GLU A 72 1.50 -9.24 24.40
CA GLU A 72 2.06 -10.49 24.92
C GLU A 72 1.23 -10.96 26.12
N PRO A 73 0.97 -12.27 26.25
CA PRO A 73 0.28 -12.79 27.42
C PRO A 73 1.00 -12.36 28.71
N PRO A 74 0.26 -11.95 29.75
CA PRO A 74 0.88 -11.57 31.03
C PRO A 74 1.52 -12.80 31.69
N THR A 75 2.61 -12.61 32.42
CA THR A 75 3.35 -13.68 33.13
C THR A 75 2.62 -14.27 34.35
N GLY A 76 1.38 -13.86 34.62
CA GLY A 76 0.54 -14.26 35.76
C GLY A 76 -0.50 -15.32 35.42
N ASP A 77 -1.70 -15.22 36.00
CA ASP A 77 -2.80 -16.16 35.76
C ASP A 77 -3.33 -16.07 34.31
N LEU A 78 -2.74 -16.90 33.43
CA LEU A 78 -3.08 -17.01 32.02
C LEU A 78 -4.51 -17.54 31.81
N VAL A 79 -5.04 -18.36 32.72
CA VAL A 79 -6.39 -18.92 32.61
C VAL A 79 -7.42 -17.79 32.71
N SER A 80 -7.30 -16.95 33.74
CA SER A 80 -8.18 -15.80 33.93
C SER A 80 -8.03 -14.77 32.81
N TYR A 81 -6.80 -14.52 32.34
CA TYR A 81 -6.54 -13.65 31.20
C TYR A 81 -7.26 -14.14 29.93
N LEU A 82 -7.11 -15.43 29.60
CA LEU A 82 -7.73 -16.00 28.40
C LEU A 82 -9.24 -15.92 28.45
N ARG A 83 -9.86 -16.30 29.58
CA ARG A 83 -11.31 -16.23 29.77
C ARG A 83 -11.82 -14.80 29.66
N SER A 84 -11.14 -13.84 30.28
CA SER A 84 -11.53 -12.43 30.22
C SER A 84 -11.39 -11.85 28.81
N ARG A 85 -10.31 -12.18 28.09
CA ARG A 85 -10.01 -11.56 26.80
C ARG A 85 -10.75 -12.20 25.63
N TYR A 86 -10.91 -13.51 25.65
CA TYR A 86 -11.43 -14.27 24.51
C TYR A 86 -12.78 -14.91 24.78
N GLY A 87 -13.19 -15.09 26.04
CA GLY A 87 -14.34 -15.92 26.41
C GLY A 87 -15.67 -15.54 25.75
N SER A 88 -15.94 -14.25 25.52
CA SER A 88 -17.18 -13.80 24.86
C SER A 88 -17.24 -14.13 23.36
N ARG A 89 -16.09 -14.35 22.71
CA ARG A 89 -15.97 -14.60 21.26
C ARG A 89 -15.18 -15.86 20.93
N ILE A 90 -14.90 -16.72 21.91
CA ILE A 90 -14.03 -17.90 21.73
C ILE A 90 -14.63 -18.94 20.76
N ARG A 91 -15.93 -18.87 20.49
CA ARG A 91 -16.61 -19.70 19.49
C ARG A 91 -16.43 -19.19 18.05
N GLU A 92 -15.84 -18.01 17.85
CA GLU A 92 -15.56 -17.47 16.53
C GLU A 92 -14.21 -18.01 16.01
N PRO A 93 -14.14 -18.64 14.82
CA PRO A 93 -12.90 -19.24 14.33
C PRO A 93 -11.71 -18.28 14.24
N HIS A 94 -11.96 -17.03 13.84
CA HIS A 94 -10.91 -16.00 13.78
C HIS A 94 -10.35 -15.66 15.17
N THR A 95 -11.22 -15.57 16.18
CA THR A 95 -10.81 -15.35 17.57
C THR A 95 -9.96 -16.51 18.08
N GLN A 96 -10.37 -17.75 17.80
CA GLN A 96 -9.59 -18.95 18.14
C GLN A 96 -8.21 -18.91 17.49
N MET A 97 -8.15 -18.71 16.17
CA MET A 97 -6.90 -18.71 15.42
C MET A 97 -5.94 -17.65 15.94
N ARG A 98 -6.42 -16.42 16.11
CA ARG A 98 -5.61 -15.32 16.64
C ARG A 98 -5.07 -15.60 18.04
N MET A 99 -5.91 -16.15 18.93
CA MET A 99 -5.50 -16.54 20.28
C MET A 99 -4.40 -17.61 20.21
N LEU A 100 -4.62 -18.67 19.42
CA LEU A 100 -3.68 -19.78 19.26
C LEU A 100 -2.33 -19.29 18.73
N GLU A 101 -2.30 -18.45 17.69
CA GLU A 101 -1.05 -17.91 17.14
C GLU A 101 -0.27 -17.06 18.15
N GLN A 102 -0.96 -16.32 19.02
CA GLN A 102 -0.32 -15.56 20.09
C GLN A 102 0.28 -16.48 21.16
N LEU A 103 -0.48 -17.49 21.59
CA LEU A 103 -0.01 -18.48 22.55
C LEU A 103 1.14 -19.31 22.00
N MET A 104 1.07 -19.74 20.72
CA MET A 104 2.16 -20.44 20.04
C MET A 104 3.46 -19.63 20.13
N ARG A 105 3.44 -18.35 19.74
CA ARG A 105 4.62 -17.48 19.82
C ARG A 105 5.14 -17.33 21.25
N HIS A 106 4.25 -17.23 22.23
CA HIS A 106 4.64 -17.09 23.64
C HIS A 106 5.30 -18.37 24.17
N PHE A 107 4.64 -19.52 24.03
CA PHE A 107 5.14 -20.79 24.55
C PHE A 107 6.38 -21.29 23.78
N GLN A 108 6.48 -21.06 22.47
CA GLN A 108 7.68 -21.37 21.70
C GLN A 108 8.93 -20.60 22.18
N LYS A 109 8.76 -19.37 22.68
CA LYS A 109 9.87 -18.61 23.28
C LYS A 109 10.32 -19.18 24.62
N LEU A 110 9.39 -19.71 25.41
CA LEU A 110 9.67 -20.23 26.76
C LEU A 110 10.19 -21.67 26.73
N ASN A 111 9.60 -22.52 25.89
CA ASN A 111 9.90 -23.96 25.81
C ASN A 111 9.90 -24.45 24.34
N PRO A 112 10.94 -24.18 23.54
CA PRO A 112 10.94 -24.47 22.10
C PRO A 112 10.66 -25.92 21.71
N THR A 113 10.92 -26.89 22.59
CA THR A 113 10.76 -28.33 22.32
C THR A 113 9.50 -28.94 22.93
N GLY A 114 8.92 -28.33 23.97
CA GLY A 114 7.74 -28.85 24.67
C GLY A 114 6.51 -27.92 24.66
N TRP A 115 6.58 -26.77 23.98
CA TRP A 115 5.57 -25.72 24.01
C TRP A 115 4.15 -26.19 23.70
N GLU A 116 3.98 -27.21 22.84
CA GLU A 116 2.66 -27.68 22.42
C GLU A 116 1.89 -28.31 23.59
N ALA A 117 2.56 -29.13 24.40
CA ALA A 117 1.93 -29.77 25.56
C ALA A 117 1.51 -28.72 26.60
N ASP A 118 2.40 -27.78 26.92
CA ASP A 118 2.13 -26.70 27.87
C ASP A 118 0.95 -25.82 27.42
N LEU A 119 0.88 -25.52 26.12
CA LEU A 119 -0.22 -24.75 25.53
C LEU A 119 -1.54 -25.54 25.60
N LEU A 120 -1.54 -26.83 25.24
CA LEU A 120 -2.75 -27.66 25.30
C LEU A 120 -3.28 -27.79 26.73
N ASP A 121 -2.41 -27.95 27.73
CA ASP A 121 -2.80 -28.00 29.13
C ASP A 121 -3.43 -26.69 29.60
N LEU A 122 -2.90 -25.55 29.16
CA LEU A 122 -3.50 -24.24 29.42
C LEU A 122 -4.90 -24.12 28.78
N LEU A 123 -5.07 -24.55 27.52
CA LEU A 123 -6.37 -24.51 26.85
C LEU A 123 -7.41 -25.38 27.55
N LYS A 124 -7.03 -26.57 28.01
CA LYS A 124 -7.91 -27.49 28.73
C LYS A 124 -8.42 -26.88 30.04
N GLN A 125 -7.57 -26.12 30.73
CA GLN A 125 -7.96 -25.40 31.95
C GLN A 125 -8.83 -24.18 31.63
N ALA A 126 -8.48 -23.41 30.61
CA ALA A 126 -9.18 -22.17 30.26
C ALA A 126 -10.57 -22.42 29.65
N PHE A 127 -10.69 -23.37 28.74
CA PHE A 127 -11.89 -23.63 27.94
C PHE A 127 -12.16 -25.13 27.79
N PRO A 128 -12.49 -25.85 28.89
CA PRO A 128 -12.64 -27.31 28.86
C PRO A 128 -13.68 -27.80 27.85
N GLU A 129 -14.79 -27.07 27.69
CA GLU A 129 -15.86 -27.42 26.74
C GLU A 129 -15.46 -27.27 25.27
N LEU A 130 -14.46 -26.45 24.97
CA LEU A 130 -13.98 -26.19 23.61
C LEU A 130 -12.61 -26.83 23.36
N TYR A 131 -12.10 -27.61 24.31
CA TYR A 131 -10.73 -28.12 24.27
C TYR A 131 -10.45 -28.90 22.98
N ASP A 132 -11.32 -29.85 22.62
CA ASP A 132 -11.11 -30.68 21.43
C ASP A 132 -11.11 -29.86 20.14
N GLU A 133 -12.00 -28.86 20.04
CA GLU A 133 -12.06 -27.95 18.89
C GLU A 133 -10.79 -27.08 18.80
N LEU A 134 -10.34 -26.53 19.92
CA LEU A 134 -9.15 -25.67 19.99
C LEU A 134 -7.87 -26.47 19.72
N ALA A 135 -7.76 -27.70 20.25
CA ALA A 135 -6.65 -28.61 19.99
C ALA A 135 -6.61 -29.02 18.50
N GLN A 136 -7.77 -29.33 17.90
CA GLN A 136 -7.85 -29.60 16.47
C GLN A 136 -7.44 -28.37 15.65
N ARG A 137 -7.91 -27.17 16.01
CA ARG A 137 -7.55 -25.92 15.32
C ARG A 137 -6.05 -25.65 15.35
N LEU A 138 -5.40 -25.90 16.50
CA LEU A 138 -3.95 -25.77 16.64
C LEU A 138 -3.22 -26.72 15.69
N ARG A 139 -3.63 -27.99 15.63
CA ARG A 139 -3.04 -28.98 14.72
C ARG A 139 -3.19 -28.55 13.25
N GLN A 140 -4.40 -28.15 12.85
CA GLN A 140 -4.64 -27.64 11.49
C GLN A 140 -3.76 -26.43 11.14
N ARG A 141 -3.49 -25.54 12.11
CA ARG A 141 -2.62 -24.39 11.93
C ARG A 141 -1.15 -24.79 11.74
N LEU A 142 -0.68 -25.79 12.47
CA LEU A 142 0.66 -26.35 12.33
C LEU A 142 0.84 -27.08 10.99
N ASP A 143 -0.14 -27.90 10.60
CA ASP A 143 -0.15 -28.59 9.31
C ASP A 143 -0.11 -27.59 8.15
N TYR A 144 -0.91 -26.51 8.24
CA TYR A 144 -0.89 -25.43 7.26
C TYR A 144 0.46 -24.71 7.19
N GLU A 145 1.13 -24.49 8.33
CA GLU A 145 2.47 -23.89 8.35
C GLU A 145 3.51 -24.76 7.66
N SER A 146 3.49 -26.06 7.96
CA SER A 146 4.39 -27.03 7.36
C SER A 146 4.18 -27.08 5.86
N TRP A 147 2.92 -27.19 5.43
CA TRP A 147 2.58 -27.22 4.01
C TRP A 147 3.05 -25.94 3.28
N MET A 148 2.79 -24.76 3.85
CA MET A 148 3.24 -23.48 3.28
C MET A 148 4.78 -23.40 3.16
N LYS A 149 5.51 -23.95 4.14
CA LYS A 149 6.97 -23.99 4.13
C LYS A 149 7.51 -24.95 3.09
N GLU A 150 6.93 -26.15 3.00
CA GLU A 150 7.32 -27.20 2.07
C GLU A 150 7.05 -26.80 0.61
N HIS A 151 5.91 -26.17 0.34
CA HIS A 151 5.48 -25.83 -1.02
C HIS A 151 5.86 -24.40 -1.45
N ARG A 152 6.64 -23.66 -0.64
CA ARG A 152 6.98 -22.26 -0.89
C ARG A 152 7.59 -22.02 -2.28
N ALA A 153 8.54 -22.87 -2.68
CA ALA A 153 9.22 -22.73 -3.97
C ALA A 153 8.25 -22.99 -5.13
N GLU A 154 7.49 -24.09 -5.06
CA GLU A 154 6.49 -24.44 -6.06
C GLU A 154 5.41 -23.36 -6.21
N LEU A 155 4.84 -22.90 -5.09
CA LEU A 155 3.80 -21.86 -5.10
C LEU A 155 4.33 -20.56 -5.70
N LYS A 156 5.60 -20.21 -5.49
CA LYS A 156 6.20 -18.98 -6.05
C LYS A 156 6.21 -19.01 -7.58
N ASP A 157 6.43 -20.17 -8.18
CA ASP A 157 6.58 -20.34 -9.62
C ASP A 157 5.22 -20.48 -10.35
N LYS A 158 4.12 -20.68 -9.61
CA LYS A 158 2.76 -20.76 -10.18
C LYS A 158 2.23 -19.38 -10.61
N PRO A 159 1.45 -19.31 -11.71
CA PRO A 159 0.62 -18.14 -12.03
C PRO A 159 -0.27 -17.73 -10.85
N GLU A 160 -0.59 -16.44 -10.75
CA GLU A 160 -1.30 -15.88 -9.59
C GLU A 160 -2.61 -16.62 -9.28
N ALA A 161 -3.42 -16.91 -10.31
CA ALA A 161 -4.70 -17.60 -10.16
C ALA A 161 -4.53 -19.06 -9.69
N GLU A 162 -3.58 -19.80 -10.27
CA GLU A 162 -3.28 -21.18 -9.90
C GLU A 162 -2.71 -21.27 -8.48
N ARG A 163 -1.82 -20.35 -8.12
CA ARG A 163 -1.30 -20.23 -6.75
C ARG A 163 -2.41 -19.99 -5.74
N ARG A 164 -3.33 -19.05 -6.04
CA ARG A 164 -4.49 -18.77 -5.18
C ARG A 164 -5.37 -20.01 -5.03
N ALA A 165 -5.66 -20.71 -6.14
CA ALA A 165 -6.47 -21.93 -6.11
C ALA A 165 -5.85 -23.03 -5.24
N ALA A 166 -4.55 -23.30 -5.40
CA ALA A 166 -3.83 -24.31 -4.62
C ALA A 166 -3.84 -24.01 -3.11
N ILE A 167 -3.62 -22.74 -2.73
CA ILE A 167 -3.69 -22.31 -1.32
C ILE A 167 -5.11 -22.51 -0.76
N TRP A 168 -6.14 -22.18 -1.54
CA TRP A 168 -7.53 -22.34 -1.11
C TRP A 168 -7.96 -23.81 -1.02
N GLU A 169 -7.49 -24.65 -1.92
CA GLU A 169 -7.71 -26.10 -1.85
C GLU A 169 -7.14 -26.66 -0.54
N GLU A 170 -5.91 -26.30 -0.19
CA GLU A 170 -5.29 -26.76 1.05
C GLU A 170 -5.99 -26.20 2.30
N ARG A 171 -6.35 -24.91 2.30
CA ARG A 171 -7.13 -24.32 3.41
C ARG A 171 -8.47 -25.04 3.59
N ASN A 172 -9.17 -25.34 2.51
CA ASN A 172 -10.44 -26.05 2.56
C ASN A 172 -10.25 -27.49 3.06
N ARG A 173 -9.17 -28.17 2.63
CA ARG A 173 -8.82 -29.51 3.08
C ARG A 173 -8.54 -29.56 4.58
N LEU A 174 -7.77 -28.59 5.09
CA LEU A 174 -7.35 -28.55 6.49
C LEU A 174 -8.46 -28.06 7.43
N PHE A 175 -9.11 -26.95 7.09
CA PHE A 175 -10.03 -26.26 8.00
C PHE A 175 -11.50 -26.54 7.72
N GLY A 176 -11.84 -27.09 6.56
CA GLY A 176 -13.19 -27.11 6.03
C GLY A 176 -13.59 -25.77 5.43
N LYS A 177 -14.41 -25.80 4.36
CA LYS A 177 -14.76 -24.61 3.57
C LYS A 177 -15.32 -23.46 4.41
N GLU A 178 -16.33 -23.74 5.24
CA GLU A 178 -16.99 -22.69 6.03
C GLU A 178 -16.06 -22.00 7.02
N VAL A 179 -15.13 -22.74 7.62
CA VAL A 179 -14.17 -22.16 8.57
C VAL A 179 -13.06 -21.42 7.83
N ALA A 180 -12.55 -21.99 6.73
CA ALA A 180 -11.56 -21.33 5.90
C ALA A 180 -12.06 -19.98 5.40
N GLU A 181 -13.29 -19.90 4.89
CA GLU A 181 -13.89 -18.64 4.44
C GLU A 181 -13.98 -17.60 5.56
N LYS A 182 -14.27 -18.02 6.81
CA LYS A 182 -14.29 -17.12 7.98
C LYS A 182 -12.90 -16.65 8.40
N LEU A 183 -11.91 -17.55 8.39
CA LEU A 183 -10.52 -17.24 8.77
C LEU A 183 -9.86 -16.27 7.80
N TRP A 184 -10.12 -16.41 6.50
CA TRP A 184 -9.53 -15.60 5.43
C TRP A 184 -10.55 -14.65 4.78
N ALA A 185 -11.60 -14.26 5.50
CA ALA A 185 -12.67 -13.42 4.96
C ALA A 185 -12.17 -12.06 4.43
N ALA A 186 -11.18 -11.45 5.10
CA ALA A 186 -10.56 -10.21 4.64
C ALA A 186 -9.80 -10.39 3.32
N GLU A 187 -9.07 -11.51 3.17
CA GLU A 187 -8.38 -11.85 1.93
C GLU A 187 -9.36 -12.08 0.79
N LEU A 188 -10.47 -12.78 1.05
CA LEU A 188 -11.55 -12.99 0.07
C LEU A 188 -12.15 -11.66 -0.37
N ARG A 189 -12.47 -10.76 0.57
CA ARG A 189 -13.03 -9.44 0.24
C ARG A 189 -12.05 -8.60 -0.59
N ASN A 190 -10.79 -8.51 -0.18
CA ASN A 190 -9.80 -7.75 -0.95
C ASN A 190 -9.57 -8.35 -2.35
N THR A 191 -9.57 -9.68 -2.45
CA THR A 191 -9.48 -10.39 -3.74
C THR A 191 -10.67 -10.06 -4.63
N ALA A 192 -11.90 -10.13 -4.08
CA ALA A 192 -13.12 -9.80 -4.81
C ALA A 192 -13.11 -8.37 -5.36
N VAL A 193 -12.68 -7.39 -4.54
CA VAL A 193 -12.55 -5.98 -4.98
C VAL A 193 -11.48 -5.85 -6.07
N THR A 194 -10.34 -6.53 -5.91
CA THR A 194 -9.24 -6.47 -6.89
C THR A 194 -9.64 -7.08 -8.23
N ASP A 195 -10.28 -8.25 -8.22
CA ASP A 195 -10.73 -8.93 -9.44
C ASP A 195 -11.88 -8.15 -10.10
N ALA A 196 -12.75 -7.49 -9.33
CA ALA A 196 -13.75 -6.57 -9.86
C ALA A 196 -13.12 -5.37 -10.58
N LEU A 197 -12.11 -4.73 -9.98
CA LEU A 197 -11.37 -3.64 -10.61
C LEU A 197 -10.68 -4.08 -11.91
N LYS A 198 -10.06 -5.27 -11.94
CA LYS A 198 -9.48 -5.84 -13.17
C LYS A 198 -10.55 -6.03 -14.26
N SER A 199 -11.73 -6.54 -13.89
CA SER A 199 -12.85 -6.72 -14.83
C SER A 199 -13.40 -5.38 -15.36
N ILE A 200 -13.51 -4.37 -14.50
CA ILE A 200 -13.98 -3.02 -14.84
C ILE A 200 -13.00 -2.36 -15.82
N ASP A 201 -11.71 -2.52 -15.58
CA ASP A 201 -10.65 -1.94 -16.43
C ASP A 201 -10.60 -2.60 -17.81
N ALA A 202 -10.86 -3.89 -17.87
CA ALA A 202 -10.88 -4.66 -19.11
C ALA A 202 -12.15 -4.46 -19.96
N HIS A 203 -13.20 -3.81 -19.43
CA HIS A 203 -14.48 -3.67 -20.15
C HIS A 203 -14.37 -2.61 -21.26
N PRO A 204 -14.44 -3.02 -22.55
CA PRO A 204 -14.31 -2.09 -23.66
C PRO A 204 -15.55 -1.20 -23.75
N ASN A 205 -15.37 0.04 -24.19
CA ASN A 205 -16.43 1.01 -24.48
C ASN A 205 -17.33 1.42 -23.30
N ALA A 206 -17.10 0.94 -22.08
CA ALA A 206 -17.73 1.54 -20.90
C ALA A 206 -17.25 2.97 -20.72
N THR A 207 -18.13 3.83 -20.24
CA THR A 207 -17.83 5.17 -19.76
C THR A 207 -17.28 5.15 -18.33
N VAL A 208 -16.63 6.24 -17.92
CA VAL A 208 -16.18 6.42 -16.53
C VAL A 208 -17.34 6.25 -15.53
N GLY A 209 -18.53 6.77 -15.84
CA GLY A 209 -19.72 6.64 -15.01
C GLY A 209 -20.20 5.19 -14.87
N GLU A 210 -20.25 4.44 -15.96
CA GLU A 210 -20.63 3.01 -15.94
C GLU A 210 -19.62 2.18 -15.14
N ARG A 211 -18.32 2.43 -15.31
CA ARG A 211 -17.27 1.79 -14.49
C ARG A 211 -17.45 2.09 -13.01
N MET A 212 -17.78 3.34 -12.67
CA MET A 212 -18.01 3.73 -11.28
C MET A 212 -19.23 3.03 -10.68
N ALA A 213 -20.32 2.93 -11.43
CA ALA A 213 -21.51 2.21 -11.00
C ALA A 213 -21.21 0.72 -10.75
N GLN A 214 -20.47 0.07 -11.65
CA GLN A 214 -20.03 -1.32 -11.48
C GLN A 214 -19.12 -1.50 -10.27
N TYR A 215 -18.23 -0.54 -10.00
CA TYR A 215 -17.35 -0.58 -8.84
C TYR A 215 -18.14 -0.50 -7.53
N LYS A 216 -19.07 0.45 -7.43
CA LYS A 216 -19.97 0.59 -6.28
C LYS A 216 -20.83 -0.66 -6.05
N GLN A 217 -21.34 -1.26 -7.13
CA GLN A 217 -22.05 -2.54 -7.04
C GLN A 217 -21.16 -3.67 -6.52
N SER A 218 -19.89 -3.71 -6.93
CA SER A 218 -18.92 -4.70 -6.47
C SER A 218 -18.59 -4.55 -4.99
N LEU A 219 -18.47 -3.31 -4.50
CA LEU A 219 -18.33 -3.01 -3.07
C LEU A 219 -19.57 -3.45 -2.29
N GLN A 220 -20.78 -3.13 -2.79
CA GLN A 220 -22.03 -3.57 -2.17
C GLN A 220 -22.14 -5.09 -2.10
N LYS A 221 -21.75 -5.81 -3.16
CA LYS A 221 -21.73 -7.27 -3.20
C LYS A 221 -20.73 -7.87 -2.20
N THR A 222 -19.58 -7.22 -2.01
CA THR A 222 -18.48 -7.73 -1.18
C THR A 222 -18.72 -7.49 0.31
N TYR A 223 -19.24 -6.32 0.68
CA TYR A 223 -19.40 -5.89 2.06
C TYR A 223 -20.85 -5.96 2.57
N GLY A 224 -21.82 -6.17 1.68
CA GLY A 224 -23.23 -6.29 2.04
C GLY A 224 -23.74 -5.06 2.79
N GLU A 225 -24.43 -5.27 3.91
CA GLU A 225 -24.95 -4.21 4.77
C GLU A 225 -23.86 -3.28 5.32
N HIS A 226 -22.62 -3.75 5.42
CA HIS A 226 -21.48 -2.94 5.90
C HIS A 226 -20.83 -2.10 4.81
N SER A 227 -21.29 -2.17 3.55
CA SER A 227 -20.66 -1.46 2.43
C SER A 227 -20.58 0.04 2.64
N GLN A 228 -21.64 0.68 3.14
CA GLN A 228 -21.63 2.13 3.36
C GLN A 228 -20.60 2.55 4.42
N ALA A 229 -20.58 1.85 5.57
CA ALA A 229 -19.61 2.12 6.63
C ALA A 229 -18.17 1.86 6.15
N TYR A 230 -17.95 0.80 5.38
CA TYR A 230 -16.65 0.50 4.80
C TYR A 230 -16.20 1.58 3.81
N VAL A 231 -17.08 2.00 2.90
CA VAL A 231 -16.78 3.09 1.95
C VAL A 231 -16.39 4.36 2.70
N GLN A 232 -17.16 4.75 3.73
CA GLN A 232 -16.85 5.93 4.55
C GLN A 232 -15.49 5.85 5.25
N ALA A 233 -15.12 4.70 5.79
CA ALA A 233 -13.83 4.49 6.44
C ALA A 233 -12.65 4.48 5.45
N HIS A 234 -12.88 4.11 4.19
CA HIS A 234 -11.84 3.87 3.19
C HIS A 234 -11.98 4.73 1.91
N GLN A 235 -12.69 5.87 1.98
CA GLN A 235 -13.07 6.67 0.79
C GLN A 235 -11.88 6.99 -0.11
N GLN A 236 -10.79 7.49 0.47
CA GLN A 236 -9.61 7.91 -0.29
C GLN A 236 -8.90 6.72 -0.94
N GLU A 237 -8.74 5.61 -0.23
CA GLU A 237 -8.12 4.39 -0.78
C GLU A 237 -8.94 3.86 -1.96
N LEU A 238 -10.25 3.69 -1.76
CA LEU A 238 -11.15 3.15 -2.77
C LEU A 238 -11.24 4.04 -4.00
N MET A 239 -11.27 5.36 -3.80
CA MET A 239 -11.24 6.34 -4.90
C MET A 239 -9.92 6.27 -5.67
N ASN A 240 -8.77 6.20 -4.98
CA ASN A 240 -7.47 6.09 -5.65
C ASN A 240 -7.39 4.81 -6.47
N ARG A 241 -7.82 3.67 -5.93
CA ARG A 241 -7.83 2.39 -6.66
C ARG A 241 -8.66 2.46 -7.95
N PHE A 242 -9.76 3.19 -7.94
CA PHE A 242 -10.58 3.42 -9.13
C PHE A 242 -9.92 4.39 -10.12
N LEU A 243 -9.35 5.50 -9.64
CA LEU A 243 -8.67 6.47 -10.49
C LEU A 243 -7.36 5.93 -11.07
N ASP A 244 -6.71 4.97 -10.41
CA ASP A 244 -5.49 4.34 -10.90
C ASP A 244 -5.74 3.33 -12.05
N LEU A 245 -7.00 3.05 -12.39
CA LEU A 245 -7.36 2.22 -13.54
C LEU A 245 -6.91 2.85 -14.86
N GLY A 246 -6.26 2.06 -15.72
CA GLY A 246 -5.72 2.54 -16.99
C GLY A 246 -6.80 3.04 -17.94
N SER A 247 -7.94 2.35 -17.99
CA SER A 247 -9.11 2.75 -18.77
C SER A 247 -9.71 4.07 -18.29
N VAL A 248 -9.80 4.27 -16.97
CA VAL A 248 -10.30 5.52 -16.37
C VAL A 248 -9.37 6.69 -16.71
N GLN A 249 -8.06 6.51 -16.56
CA GLN A 249 -7.09 7.54 -16.92
C GLN A 249 -7.09 7.87 -18.42
N LYS A 250 -7.24 6.86 -19.28
CA LYS A 250 -7.37 7.05 -20.72
C LYS A 250 -8.61 7.89 -21.07
N ASP A 251 -9.75 7.57 -20.47
CA ASP A 251 -10.99 8.31 -20.72
C ASP A 251 -10.90 9.74 -20.20
N LEU A 252 -10.39 9.93 -18.97
CA LEU A 252 -10.18 11.27 -18.40
C LEU A 252 -9.22 12.11 -19.26
N MET A 253 -8.16 11.52 -19.78
CA MET A 253 -7.21 12.21 -20.68
C MET A 253 -7.89 12.69 -21.97
N ALA A 254 -8.80 11.89 -22.53
CA ALA A 254 -9.51 12.23 -23.78
C ALA A 254 -10.60 13.29 -23.62
N MET A 255 -11.03 13.58 -22.39
CA MET A 255 -12.08 14.58 -22.11
C MET A 255 -11.56 16.02 -22.23
N ALA A 256 -12.46 16.93 -22.61
CA ALA A 256 -12.25 18.37 -22.42
C ALA A 256 -12.15 18.72 -20.92
N PRO A 257 -11.43 19.80 -20.53
CA PRO A 257 -11.18 20.14 -19.12
C PRO A 257 -12.44 20.22 -18.26
N GLU A 258 -13.50 20.87 -18.75
CA GLU A 258 -14.77 21.05 -18.02
C GLU A 258 -15.47 19.72 -17.80
N GLN A 259 -15.50 18.87 -18.83
CA GLN A 259 -16.10 17.55 -18.74
C GLN A 259 -15.31 16.62 -17.82
N ARG A 260 -13.98 16.73 -17.84
CA ARG A 260 -13.11 15.99 -16.93
C ARG A 260 -13.36 16.39 -15.47
N ALA A 261 -13.41 17.69 -15.19
CA ALA A 261 -13.71 18.21 -13.85
C ALA A 261 -15.06 17.71 -13.35
N GLN A 262 -16.10 17.75 -14.20
CA GLN A 262 -17.42 17.24 -13.85
C GLN A 262 -17.41 15.73 -13.55
N ASN A 263 -16.67 14.93 -14.33
CA ASN A 263 -16.52 13.49 -14.08
C ASN A 263 -15.78 13.22 -12.77
N LEU A 264 -14.67 13.91 -12.50
CA LEU A 264 -13.92 13.78 -11.24
C LEU A 264 -14.77 14.15 -10.03
N ARG A 265 -15.56 15.22 -10.12
CA ARG A 265 -16.53 15.59 -9.07
C ARG A 265 -17.58 14.52 -8.86
N THR A 266 -18.10 13.94 -9.94
CA THR A 266 -19.12 12.87 -9.89
C THR A 266 -18.57 11.60 -9.23
N ILE A 267 -17.35 11.18 -9.57
CA ILE A 267 -16.67 10.04 -8.92
C ILE A 267 -16.59 10.28 -7.40
N ARG A 268 -16.12 11.46 -7.00
CA ARG A 268 -15.99 11.80 -5.57
C ARG A 268 -17.33 11.81 -4.84
N GLN A 269 -18.37 12.35 -5.48
CA GLN A 269 -19.71 12.36 -4.93
C GLN A 269 -20.26 10.95 -4.74
N GLU A 270 -20.06 10.06 -5.72
CA GLU A 270 -20.49 8.65 -5.64
C GLU A 270 -19.74 7.86 -4.55
N MET A 271 -18.53 8.28 -4.17
CA MET A 271 -17.79 7.75 -3.02
C MET A 271 -18.25 8.31 -1.67
N GLY A 272 -19.24 9.20 -1.68
CA GLY A 272 -19.85 9.77 -0.48
C GLY A 272 -19.09 10.95 0.12
N LEU A 273 -18.34 11.70 -0.68
CA LEU A 273 -17.75 12.97 -0.23
C LEU A 273 -18.85 14.03 -0.05
N ASP A 274 -18.73 14.81 1.03
CA ASP A 274 -19.62 15.94 1.32
C ASP A 274 -19.35 17.15 0.38
N PRO A 275 -20.31 18.09 0.28
CA PRO A 275 -20.17 19.25 -0.61
C PRO A 275 -18.93 20.11 -0.34
N GLU A 276 -18.52 20.30 0.92
CA GLU A 276 -17.31 21.06 1.22
C GLU A 276 -16.04 20.34 0.73
N ALA A 277 -15.99 19.02 0.87
CA ALA A 277 -14.90 18.19 0.37
C ALA A 277 -14.83 18.23 -1.15
N LEU A 278 -15.98 18.14 -1.85
CA LEU A 278 -16.04 18.28 -3.30
C LEU A 278 -15.43 19.61 -3.76
N ASN A 279 -15.77 20.72 -3.11
CA ASN A 279 -15.23 22.03 -3.46
C ASN A 279 -13.71 22.14 -3.24
N ARG A 280 -13.19 21.54 -2.14
CA ARG A 280 -11.74 21.48 -1.89
C ARG A 280 -11.02 20.68 -2.99
N TRP A 281 -11.62 19.59 -3.44
CA TRP A 281 -11.06 18.75 -4.50
C TRP A 281 -11.09 19.43 -5.86
N ASP A 282 -12.17 20.14 -6.19
CA ASP A 282 -12.25 20.90 -7.44
C ASP A 282 -11.16 21.98 -7.52
N GLU A 283 -10.92 22.68 -6.41
CA GLU A 283 -9.84 23.68 -6.36
C GLU A 283 -8.46 23.04 -6.47
N LEU A 284 -8.25 21.92 -5.76
CA LEU A 284 -7.00 21.17 -5.84
C LEU A 284 -6.71 20.66 -7.25
N ASP A 285 -7.73 20.17 -7.96
CA ASP A 285 -7.58 19.72 -9.34
C ASP A 285 -7.28 20.90 -10.28
N ARG A 286 -7.89 22.07 -10.10
CA ARG A 286 -7.53 23.27 -10.89
C ARG A 286 -6.07 23.68 -10.68
N VAL A 287 -5.60 23.69 -9.43
CA VAL A 287 -4.21 24.02 -9.11
C VAL A 287 -3.24 23.02 -9.74
N ARG A 288 -3.55 21.72 -9.65
CA ARG A 288 -2.76 20.67 -10.32
C ARG A 288 -2.78 20.84 -11.83
N ASP A 289 -3.94 21.15 -12.39
CA ASP A 289 -4.10 21.29 -13.82
C ASP A 289 -3.27 22.45 -14.38
N ALA A 290 -3.34 23.61 -13.72
CA ALA A 290 -2.51 24.77 -14.04
C ALA A 290 -1.02 24.46 -13.89
N ARG A 291 -0.63 23.73 -12.82
CA ARG A 291 0.77 23.35 -12.58
C ARG A 291 1.31 22.42 -13.67
N TRP A 292 0.51 21.43 -14.10
CA TRP A 292 0.90 20.52 -15.17
C TRP A 292 0.98 21.21 -16.53
N GLU A 293 0.06 22.13 -16.83
CA GLU A 293 0.09 22.93 -18.05
C GLU A 293 1.36 23.80 -18.10
N LEU A 294 1.65 24.51 -17.01
CA LEU A 294 2.86 25.32 -16.84
C LEU A 294 4.13 24.47 -16.98
N GLY A 295 4.14 23.28 -16.37
CA GLY A 295 5.23 22.31 -16.48
C GLY A 295 5.44 21.80 -17.91
N SER A 296 4.36 21.53 -18.65
CA SER A 296 4.43 21.10 -20.05
C SER A 296 5.02 22.18 -20.94
N GLN A 297 4.59 23.43 -20.77
CA GLN A 297 5.12 24.59 -21.50
C GLN A 297 6.61 24.80 -21.19
N TYR A 298 6.99 24.74 -19.92
CA TYR A 298 8.39 24.78 -19.49
C TYR A 298 9.24 23.70 -20.16
N MET A 299 8.78 22.44 -20.17
CA MET A 299 9.53 21.33 -20.78
C MET A 299 9.70 21.52 -22.29
N SER A 300 8.68 22.04 -22.98
CA SER A 300 8.76 22.35 -24.41
C SER A 300 9.77 23.46 -24.71
N GLU A 301 9.78 24.55 -23.93
CA GLU A 301 10.77 25.63 -24.10
C GLU A 301 12.18 25.16 -23.75
N ARG A 302 12.32 24.37 -22.69
CA ARG A 302 13.59 23.76 -22.29
C ARG A 302 14.16 22.91 -23.42
N GLU A 303 13.35 22.07 -24.04
CA GLU A 303 13.79 21.23 -25.17
C GLU A 303 14.22 22.08 -26.36
N ALA A 304 13.48 23.15 -26.68
CA ALA A 304 13.86 24.08 -27.74
C ALA A 304 15.19 24.80 -27.45
N LEU A 305 15.45 25.21 -26.21
CA LEU A 305 16.73 25.81 -25.79
C LEU A 305 17.88 24.81 -25.92
N ALA A 306 17.66 23.55 -25.52
CA ALA A 306 18.68 22.49 -25.60
C ALA A 306 19.06 22.12 -27.05
N GLN A 307 18.22 22.45 -28.03
CA GLN A 307 18.54 22.29 -29.45
C GLN A 307 19.41 23.43 -30.01
N GLN A 308 19.41 24.59 -29.35
CA GLN A 308 20.07 25.82 -29.85
C GLN A 308 21.37 26.14 -29.10
N TYR A 309 21.44 25.77 -27.83
CA TYR A 309 22.54 26.13 -26.93
C TYR A 309 23.12 24.90 -26.25
N ALA A 310 24.39 24.99 -25.81
CA ALA A 310 25.06 23.94 -25.08
C ALA A 310 25.99 24.51 -23.99
N GLY A 311 26.36 23.66 -23.02
CA GLY A 311 27.32 24.01 -21.98
C GLY A 311 26.83 25.17 -21.09
N PRO A 312 27.74 26.07 -20.64
CA PRO A 312 27.39 27.14 -19.70
C PRO A 312 26.31 28.11 -20.21
N GLU A 313 26.25 28.34 -21.53
CA GLU A 313 25.24 29.22 -22.12
C GLU A 313 23.83 28.63 -21.99
N LEU A 314 23.68 27.32 -22.23
CA LEU A 314 22.41 26.64 -22.02
C LEU A 314 21.97 26.75 -20.56
N GLU A 315 22.86 26.53 -19.59
CA GLU A 315 22.48 26.60 -18.18
C GLU A 315 22.10 28.00 -17.70
N ALA A 316 22.73 29.05 -18.22
CA ALA A 316 22.30 30.42 -17.96
C ALA A 316 20.86 30.65 -18.44
N ARG A 317 20.54 30.20 -19.66
CA ARG A 317 19.17 30.31 -20.23
C ARG A 317 18.15 29.46 -19.47
N LEU A 318 18.52 28.24 -19.07
CA LEU A 318 17.65 27.38 -18.27
C LEU A 318 17.40 27.96 -16.88
N THR A 319 18.37 28.64 -16.28
CA THR A 319 18.18 29.35 -15.01
C THR A 319 17.13 30.46 -15.15
N GLU A 320 17.23 31.29 -16.20
CA GLU A 320 16.23 32.32 -16.51
C GLU A 320 14.85 31.70 -16.80
N LEU A 321 14.80 30.58 -17.52
CA LEU A 321 13.57 29.87 -17.84
C LEU A 321 12.88 29.34 -16.57
N ARG A 322 13.62 28.68 -15.67
CA ARG A 322 13.09 28.17 -14.38
C ARG A 322 12.55 29.31 -13.53
N ALA A 323 13.27 30.43 -13.44
CA ALA A 323 12.83 31.61 -12.68
C ALA A 323 11.52 32.20 -13.24
N ARG A 324 11.37 32.24 -14.56
CA ARG A 324 10.15 32.75 -15.23
C ARG A 324 8.93 31.87 -14.96
N TYR A 325 9.10 30.56 -15.02
CA TYR A 325 8.00 29.61 -14.88
C TYR A 325 7.62 29.31 -13.43
N PHE A 326 8.60 29.24 -12.52
CA PHE A 326 8.37 28.69 -11.19
C PHE A 326 8.78 29.59 -10.03
N SER A 327 9.32 30.79 -10.30
CA SER A 327 9.75 31.78 -9.30
C SER A 327 10.45 31.14 -8.11
N ASP A 328 9.74 30.95 -7.01
CA ASP A 328 10.26 30.48 -5.72
C ASP A 328 10.74 29.02 -5.76
N GLU A 329 10.20 28.19 -6.67
CA GLU A 329 10.61 26.79 -6.85
C GLU A 329 11.74 26.63 -7.88
N ALA A 330 12.20 27.71 -8.52
CA ALA A 330 13.18 27.63 -9.61
C ALA A 330 14.48 26.94 -9.19
N GLN A 331 14.98 27.23 -7.98
CA GLN A 331 16.17 26.59 -7.44
C GLN A 331 15.93 25.10 -7.16
N THR A 332 14.80 24.74 -6.54
CA THR A 332 14.46 23.33 -6.28
C THR A 332 14.36 22.54 -7.57
N ILE A 333 13.75 23.11 -8.62
CA ILE A 333 13.66 22.46 -9.93
C ILE A 333 15.06 22.31 -10.57
N ALA A 334 15.95 23.30 -10.40
CA ALA A 334 17.32 23.17 -10.89
C ALA A 334 18.08 22.02 -10.21
N GLU A 335 17.97 21.90 -8.88
CA GLU A 335 18.60 20.82 -8.09
C GLU A 335 18.02 19.45 -8.47
N GLU A 336 16.70 19.36 -8.64
CA GLU A 336 16.01 18.17 -9.15
C GLU A 336 16.59 17.73 -10.51
N GLU A 337 16.65 18.65 -11.47
CA GLU A 337 17.14 18.35 -12.81
C GLU A 337 18.63 17.98 -12.84
N GLN A 338 19.44 18.63 -12.01
CA GLN A 338 20.87 18.29 -11.86
C GLN A 338 21.06 16.88 -11.31
N SER A 339 20.14 16.41 -10.45
CA SER A 339 20.11 15.02 -9.97
C SER A 339 19.55 14.02 -10.99
N GLY A 340 19.13 14.49 -12.17
CA GLY A 340 18.48 13.68 -13.21
C GLY A 340 16.98 13.47 -12.99
N PHE A 341 16.37 14.16 -12.03
CA PHE A 341 14.94 14.09 -11.76
C PHE A 341 14.20 15.22 -12.49
N TYR A 342 13.34 14.84 -13.44
CA TYR A 342 12.51 15.77 -14.21
C TYR A 342 11.04 15.58 -13.82
N ARG A 343 10.53 16.43 -12.94
CA ARG A 343 9.19 16.27 -12.36
C ARG A 343 8.08 16.12 -13.42
N PHE A 344 8.16 16.91 -14.48
CA PHE A 344 7.12 17.01 -15.52
C PHE A 344 7.30 16.02 -16.70
N THR A 345 8.29 15.13 -16.66
CA THR A 345 8.36 13.99 -17.60
C THR A 345 7.59 12.77 -17.11
N ARG A 346 7.10 12.82 -15.86
CA ARG A 346 6.30 11.74 -15.28
C ARG A 346 4.90 11.69 -15.92
N PRO A 347 4.28 10.50 -15.98
CA PRO A 347 2.89 10.41 -16.40
C PRO A 347 1.96 11.19 -15.47
N ARG A 348 1.16 12.08 -16.06
CA ARG A 348 0.04 12.73 -15.38
C ARG A 348 -1.06 11.72 -15.09
N GLN A 349 -1.58 11.78 -13.88
CA GLN A 349 -2.71 10.98 -13.40
C GLN A 349 -3.81 11.94 -12.92
N TRP A 350 -4.85 12.05 -13.73
CA TRP A 350 -5.99 12.92 -13.49
C TRP A 350 -6.71 12.56 -12.19
N GLY A 351 -6.96 13.56 -11.34
CA GLY A 351 -7.56 13.38 -10.01
C GLY A 351 -6.59 12.83 -8.95
N ARG A 352 -5.31 12.61 -9.28
CA ARG A 352 -4.27 12.08 -8.39
C ARG A 352 -3.12 13.06 -8.18
N ASN A 353 -2.43 13.47 -9.25
CA ASN A 353 -1.18 14.25 -9.17
C ASN A 353 -1.22 15.58 -9.90
#